data_AF-O67861-F1
#
_entry.id   AF-O67861-F1
#
_cell.length_a   1.000
_cell.length_b   1.000
_cell.length_c   1.000
_cell.angle_alpha   90.00
_cell.angle_beta   90.00
_cell.angle_gamma   90.00
#
_symmetry.space_group_name_H-M   'P 1'
#
loop_
_entity.id
_entity.type
_entity.pdbx_description
1 polymer ?
#
loop_
_entity_poly.entity_id
_entity_poly.type
_entity_poly.pdbx_seq_one_letter_code
_entity_poly.pdbx_strand_id
1 'polypeptide(L)'
;MFTESFEGGNGMKFTEGKVKVVANDVKNLTQALEGYIQKAFFEGKDICASGGLVLKTTNKLAQKLSELKEILPQVKVISDEVKAKAEEIIKKAEETLQKGLEIKKRVKEFEAATNVYKKNPSEENKKRVETALNNLKYPEGAKLTLEDYVKNCNPYKKYLQKRVEQKA
;
A
#
# COMPACT_ATOMS: atom_id res chain seq x y z
N MET A 1 0.31 -55.19 0.06
CA MET A 1 -0.43 -54.02 -0.47
C MET A 1 -0.03 -52.83 0.37
N PHE A 2 0.49 -51.79 -0.27
CA PHE A 2 0.96 -50.56 0.38
C PHE A 2 -0.22 -49.85 1.06
N THR A 3 -0.15 -49.67 2.38
CA THR A 3 -0.88 -48.62 3.07
C THR A 3 0.17 -47.67 3.62
N GLU A 4 0.72 -46.82 2.74
CA GLU A 4 1.43 -45.64 3.20
C GLU A 4 0.41 -44.73 3.84
N SER A 5 0.38 -44.76 5.18
CA SER A 5 -0.27 -43.76 6.02
C SER A 5 0.35 -42.41 5.70
N PHE A 6 -0.22 -41.69 4.72
CA PHE A 6 -0.01 -40.25 4.59
C PHE A 6 -0.78 -39.56 5.72
N GLU A 7 -0.29 -39.68 6.95
CA GLU A 7 -0.49 -38.68 8.00
C GLU A 7 0.45 -37.50 7.71
N GLY A 8 0.33 -36.97 6.49
CA GLY A 8 1.15 -35.90 5.95
C GLY A 8 0.39 -34.59 6.05
N GLY A 9 0.53 -33.93 7.20
CA GLY A 9 0.23 -32.52 7.33
C GLY A 9 -0.79 -32.22 8.41
N ASN A 10 -0.31 -31.52 9.45
CA ASN A 10 -1.09 -30.55 10.18
C ASN A 10 -1.65 -29.51 9.18
N GLY A 11 -2.60 -29.90 8.34
CA GLY A 11 -3.38 -28.98 7.54
C GLY A 11 -4.15 -28.14 8.53
N MET A 12 -3.73 -26.89 8.72
CA MET A 12 -4.48 -25.93 9.52
C MET A 12 -5.92 -25.97 9.01
N LYS A 13 -6.83 -26.55 9.80
CA LYS A 13 -8.24 -26.62 9.44
C LYS A 13 -8.80 -25.22 9.63
N PHE A 14 -8.74 -24.41 8.58
CA PHE A 14 -9.41 -23.13 8.56
C PHE A 14 -10.92 -23.34 8.64
N THR A 15 -11.57 -22.56 9.51
CA THR A 15 -13.02 -22.61 9.71
C THR A 15 -13.69 -21.42 9.03
N GLU A 16 -14.99 -21.53 8.76
CA GLU A 16 -15.80 -20.39 8.31
C GLU A 16 -15.65 -19.19 9.27
N GLY A 17 -15.57 -19.44 10.58
CA GLY A 17 -15.33 -18.41 11.58
C GLY A 17 -14.03 -17.64 11.36
N LYS A 18 -12.94 -18.33 11.01
CA LYS A 18 -11.65 -17.69 10.68
C LYS A 18 -11.76 -16.87 9.40
N VAL A 19 -12.46 -17.34 8.36
CA VAL A 19 -12.72 -16.56 7.14
C VAL A 19 -13.48 -15.28 7.46
N LYS A 20 -14.55 -15.35 8.26
CA LYS A 20 -15.32 -14.18 8.71
C LYS A 20 -14.45 -13.15 9.42
N VAL A 21 -13.57 -13.58 10.32
CA VAL A 21 -12.66 -12.69 11.05
C VAL A 21 -11.67 -12.01 10.09
N VAL A 22 -10.98 -12.77 9.24
CA VAL A 22 -9.99 -12.21 8.32
C VAL A 22 -10.65 -11.32 7.26
N ALA A 23 -11.82 -11.70 6.74
CA ALA A 23 -12.60 -10.86 5.83
C ALA A 23 -13.01 -9.53 6.48
N ASN A 24 -13.41 -9.55 7.76
CA ASN A 24 -13.71 -8.33 8.50
C ASN A 24 -12.46 -7.45 8.71
N ASP A 25 -11.30 -8.05 9.02
CA ASP A 25 -10.03 -7.34 9.13
C ASP A 25 -9.66 -6.65 7.81
N VAL A 26 -9.77 -7.38 6.68
CA VAL A 26 -9.53 -6.84 5.33
C VAL A 26 -10.49 -5.68 5.05
N LYS A 27 -11.79 -5.86 5.30
CA LYS A 27 -12.79 -4.80 5.13
C LYS A 27 -12.44 -3.54 5.91
N ASN A 28 -12.10 -3.68 7.19
CA ASN A 28 -11.74 -2.56 8.06
C ASN A 28 -10.47 -1.86 7.57
N LEU A 29 -9.45 -2.61 7.14
CA LEU A 29 -8.21 -2.06 6.58
C LEU A 29 -8.45 -1.35 5.25
N THR A 30 -9.32 -1.89 4.38
CA THR A 30 -9.74 -1.25 3.14
C THR A 30 -10.37 0.11 3.42
N GLN A 31 -11.38 0.16 4.31
CA GLN A 31 -12.03 1.41 4.70
C GLN A 31 -11.05 2.41 5.34
N ALA A 32 -10.15 1.93 6.19
CA ALA A 32 -9.13 2.77 6.79
C ALA A 32 -8.19 3.36 5.73
N LEU A 33 -7.72 2.56 4.78
CA LEU A 33 -6.84 3.02 3.70
C LEU A 33 -7.53 4.07 2.83
N GLU A 34 -8.78 3.83 2.41
CA GLU A 34 -9.59 4.82 1.69
C GLU A 34 -9.72 6.12 2.48
N GLY A 35 -10.05 6.02 3.77
CA GLY A 35 -10.18 7.16 4.66
C GLY A 35 -8.88 7.95 4.82
N TYR A 36 -7.73 7.28 4.91
CA TYR A 36 -6.43 7.96 5.00
C TYR A 36 -6.03 8.64 3.69
N ILE A 37 -6.31 8.02 2.54
CA ILE A 37 -6.09 8.64 1.22
C ILE A 37 -6.97 9.89 1.09
N GLN A 38 -8.24 9.78 1.45
CA GLN A 38 -9.19 10.90 1.39
C GLN A 38 -8.74 12.05 2.29
N LYS A 39 -8.41 11.77 3.55
CA LYS A 39 -7.93 12.78 4.51
C LYS A 39 -6.64 13.44 4.06
N ALA A 40 -5.65 12.65 3.64
CA ALA A 40 -4.33 13.17 3.26
C ALA A 40 -4.38 14.06 2.02
N PHE A 41 -5.06 13.61 0.96
CA PHE A 41 -4.91 14.19 -0.38
C PHE A 41 -6.13 15.00 -0.83
N PHE A 42 -7.35 14.55 -0.52
CA PHE A 42 -8.57 15.22 -1.00
C PHE A 42 -9.10 16.25 -0.01
N GLU A 43 -9.07 15.96 1.29
CA GLU A 43 -9.44 16.93 2.33
C GLU A 43 -8.27 17.87 2.67
N GLY A 44 -7.04 17.37 2.52
CA GLY A 44 -5.81 18.07 2.88
C GLY A 44 -5.62 18.23 4.39
N LYS A 45 -6.04 17.23 5.17
CA LYS A 45 -5.92 17.20 6.64
C LYS A 45 -4.81 16.26 7.09
N ASP A 46 -3.97 16.77 7.99
CA ASP A 46 -2.91 16.00 8.65
C ASP A 46 -2.05 15.19 7.67
N ILE A 47 -1.65 15.81 6.55
CA ILE A 47 -1.00 15.12 5.42
C ILE A 47 0.15 14.21 5.86
N CYS A 48 0.92 14.59 6.88
CA CYS A 48 2.01 13.78 7.40
C CYS A 48 1.56 12.55 8.18
N ALA A 49 0.57 12.72 9.06
CA ALA A 49 0.02 11.59 9.80
C ALA A 49 -0.78 10.67 8.88
N SER A 50 -1.72 11.23 8.11
CA SER A 50 -2.58 10.51 7.17
C SER A 50 -1.74 9.84 6.07
N GLY A 51 -0.80 10.54 5.45
CA GLY A 51 0.11 9.97 4.44
C GLY A 51 1.00 8.86 4.98
N GLY A 52 1.53 9.02 6.20
CA GLY A 52 2.26 7.94 6.89
C GLY A 52 1.38 6.73 7.19
N LEU A 53 0.11 6.95 7.55
CA LEU A 53 -0.88 5.90 7.76
C LEU A 53 -1.29 5.20 6.47
N VAL A 54 -1.36 5.90 5.32
CA VAL A 54 -1.53 5.27 4.00
C VAL A 54 -0.44 4.22 3.79
N LEU A 55 0.83 4.60 3.87
CA LEU A 55 1.96 3.70 3.63
C LEU A 55 1.97 2.47 4.54
N LYS A 56 1.65 2.66 5.83
CA LYS A 56 1.57 1.55 6.81
C LYS A 56 0.36 0.66 6.56
N THR A 57 -0.80 1.24 6.28
CA THR A 57 -2.07 0.51 6.10
C THR A 57 -2.06 -0.27 4.80
N THR A 58 -1.44 0.24 3.72
CA THR A 58 -1.23 -0.50 2.47
C THR A 58 -0.51 -1.83 2.71
N ASN A 59 0.56 -1.85 3.52
CA ASN A 59 1.28 -3.10 3.82
C ASN A 59 0.42 -4.09 4.61
N LYS A 60 -0.29 -3.58 5.63
CA LYS A 60 -1.18 -4.42 6.45
C LYS A 60 -2.31 -5.00 5.61
N LEU A 61 -2.91 -4.19 4.73
CA LEU A 61 -3.96 -4.64 3.82
C LEU A 61 -3.43 -5.70 2.85
N ALA A 62 -2.27 -5.50 2.24
CA ALA A 62 -1.65 -6.50 1.36
C ALA A 62 -1.45 -7.85 2.07
N GLN A 63 -0.92 -7.83 3.29
CA GLN A 63 -0.71 -9.03 4.10
C GLN A 63 -2.04 -9.74 4.43
N LYS A 64 -3.03 -9.00 4.94
CA LYS A 64 -4.33 -9.57 5.31
C LYS A 64 -5.15 -10.03 4.12
N LEU A 65 -5.04 -9.35 2.98
CA LEU A 65 -5.66 -9.77 1.73
C LEU A 65 -5.02 -11.07 1.22
N SER A 66 -3.70 -11.21 1.32
CA SER A 66 -3.01 -12.47 1.01
C SER A 66 -3.48 -13.59 1.94
N GLU A 67 -3.55 -13.35 3.26
CA GLU A 67 -4.08 -14.31 4.24
C GLU A 67 -5.50 -14.74 3.85
N LEU A 68 -6.39 -13.80 3.51
CA LEU A 68 -7.76 -14.12 3.12
C LEU A 68 -7.82 -15.01 1.87
N LYS A 69 -7.04 -14.67 0.84
CA LYS A 69 -6.96 -15.44 -0.41
C LYS A 69 -6.37 -16.82 -0.22
N GLU A 70 -5.44 -16.99 0.72
CA GLU A 70 -4.85 -18.28 1.05
C GLU A 70 -5.84 -19.16 1.81
N ILE A 71 -6.56 -18.63 2.80
CA ILE A 71 -7.45 -19.44 3.65
C ILE A 71 -8.78 -19.77 2.97
N LEU A 72 -9.33 -18.87 2.15
CA LEU A 72 -10.66 -19.03 1.55
C LEU A 72 -10.84 -20.35 0.77
N PRO A 73 -9.91 -20.77 -0.12
CA PRO A 73 -10.03 -22.04 -0.84
C PRO A 73 -9.75 -23.28 0.04
N GLN A 74 -9.17 -23.11 1.24
CA GLN A 74 -8.81 -24.22 2.13
C GLN A 74 -9.95 -24.61 3.10
N VAL A 75 -11.02 -23.80 3.18
CA VAL A 75 -12.15 -24.09 4.08
C VAL A 75 -13.07 -25.15 3.47
N LYS A 76 -13.14 -26.31 4.12
CA LYS A 76 -13.96 -27.45 3.67
C LYS A 76 -15.48 -27.22 3.75
N VAL A 77 -15.92 -26.44 4.74
CA VAL A 77 -17.34 -26.11 4.97
C VAL A 77 -17.45 -24.60 5.13
N ILE A 78 -18.02 -23.96 4.10
CA ILE A 78 -18.25 -22.52 4.04
C ILE A 78 -19.60 -22.30 3.37
N SER A 79 -20.45 -21.46 3.96
CA SER A 79 -21.71 -21.09 3.32
C SER A 79 -21.48 -20.21 2.08
N ASP A 80 -22.35 -20.34 1.08
CA ASP A 80 -22.30 -19.54 -0.15
C ASP A 80 -22.36 -18.03 0.13
N GLU A 81 -23.15 -17.62 1.14
CA GLU A 81 -23.23 -16.23 1.59
C GLU A 81 -21.87 -15.70 2.08
N VAL A 82 -21.16 -16.49 2.88
CA VAL A 82 -19.85 -16.08 3.44
C VAL A 82 -18.80 -16.05 2.34
N LYS A 83 -18.84 -17.02 1.42
CA LYS A 83 -17.95 -17.05 0.27
C LYS A 83 -18.16 -15.83 -0.63
N ALA A 84 -19.40 -15.53 -1.02
CA ALA A 84 -19.73 -14.38 -1.85
C ALA A 84 -19.31 -13.06 -1.19
N LYS A 85 -19.55 -12.91 0.12
CA LYS A 85 -19.13 -11.74 0.89
C LYS A 85 -17.62 -11.60 0.97
N ALA A 86 -16.89 -12.69 1.15
CA ALA A 86 -15.43 -12.68 1.15
C ALA A 86 -14.88 -12.27 -0.23
N GLU A 87 -15.46 -12.77 -1.32
CA GLU A 87 -15.09 -12.39 -2.69
C GLU A 87 -15.36 -10.91 -2.99
N GLU A 88 -16.50 -10.37 -2.55
CA GLU A 88 -16.79 -8.93 -2.65
C GLU A 88 -15.75 -8.08 -1.89
N ILE A 89 -15.42 -8.49 -0.66
CA ILE A 89 -14.40 -7.83 0.15
C ILE A 89 -13.03 -7.89 -0.52
N ILE A 90 -12.64 -9.04 -1.10
CA ILE A 90 -11.40 -9.20 -1.85
C ILE A 90 -11.35 -8.21 -3.01
N LYS A 91 -12.39 -8.17 -3.84
CA LYS A 91 -12.45 -7.28 -5.01
C LYS A 91 -12.28 -5.81 -4.60
N LYS A 92 -13.05 -5.36 -3.60
CA LYS A 92 -12.94 -3.97 -3.11
C LYS A 92 -11.55 -3.70 -2.51
N ALA A 93 -11.02 -4.64 -1.74
CA ALA A 93 -9.70 -4.51 -1.14
C ALA A 93 -8.58 -4.42 -2.19
N GLU A 94 -8.68 -5.17 -3.29
CA GLU A 94 -7.73 -5.10 -4.41
C GLU A 94 -7.74 -3.71 -5.06
N GLU A 95 -8.91 -3.16 -5.37
CA GLU A 95 -9.04 -1.82 -5.96
C GLU A 95 -8.41 -0.73 -5.07
N THR A 96 -8.71 -0.75 -3.77
CA THR A 96 -8.11 0.20 -2.82
C THR A 96 -6.62 -0.07 -2.63
N LEU A 97 -6.19 -1.33 -2.58
CA LEU A 97 -4.79 -1.70 -2.41
C LEU A 97 -3.95 -1.21 -3.59
N GLN A 98 -4.46 -1.27 -4.83
CA GLN A 98 -3.76 -0.73 -6.00
C GLN A 98 -3.46 0.76 -5.83
N LYS A 99 -4.42 1.57 -5.35
CA LYS A 99 -4.19 2.99 -5.05
C LYS A 99 -3.09 3.18 -4.00
N GLY A 100 -3.12 2.39 -2.92
CA GLY A 100 -2.10 2.42 -1.88
C GLY A 100 -0.70 2.01 -2.38
N LEU A 101 -0.63 0.98 -3.23
CA LEU A 101 0.62 0.51 -3.83
C LEU A 101 1.20 1.54 -4.80
N GLU A 102 0.36 2.20 -5.60
CA GLU A 102 0.78 3.26 -6.52
C GLU A 102 1.37 4.45 -5.75
N ILE A 103 0.72 4.87 -4.65
CA ILE A 103 1.25 5.89 -3.73
C ILE A 103 2.64 5.48 -3.21
N LYS A 104 2.74 4.25 -2.69
CA LYS A 104 3.98 3.75 -2.10
C LYS A 104 5.10 3.65 -3.16
N LYS A 105 4.77 3.23 -4.37
CA LYS A 105 5.71 3.12 -5.49
C LYS A 105 6.29 4.49 -5.82
N ARG A 106 5.45 5.50 -6.06
CA ARG A 106 5.88 6.87 -6.42
C ARG A 106 6.76 7.51 -5.35
N VAL A 107 6.40 7.35 -4.07
CA VAL A 107 7.23 7.84 -2.95
C VAL A 107 8.60 7.15 -2.94
N LYS A 108 8.64 5.83 -3.10
CA LYS A 108 9.90 5.07 -3.13
C LYS A 108 10.77 5.38 -4.34
N GLU A 109 10.19 5.59 -5.51
CA GLU A 109 10.90 6.00 -6.73
C GLU A 109 11.58 7.35 -6.52
N PHE A 110 10.87 8.31 -5.92
CA PHE A 110 11.44 9.61 -5.57
C PHE A 110 12.60 9.49 -4.58
N GLU A 111 12.43 8.70 -3.51
CA GLU A 111 13.49 8.47 -2.51
C GLU A 111 14.72 7.79 -3.13
N ALA A 112 14.51 6.80 -4.00
CA ALA A 112 15.59 6.11 -4.71
C ALA A 112 16.33 7.06 -5.66
N ALA A 113 15.61 7.82 -6.49
CA ALA A 113 16.20 8.78 -7.42
C ALA A 113 17.02 9.85 -6.68
N THR A 114 16.46 10.36 -5.58
CA THR A 114 17.13 11.29 -4.66
C THR A 114 18.44 10.72 -4.10
N ASN A 115 18.40 9.48 -3.62
CA ASN A 115 19.57 8.81 -3.04
C ASN A 115 20.67 8.57 -4.08
N VAL A 116 20.30 8.24 -5.31
CA VAL A 116 21.24 8.08 -6.43
C VAL A 116 21.88 9.42 -6.79
N TYR A 117 21.09 10.48 -6.98
CA TYR A 117 21.60 11.82 -7.30
C TYR A 117 22.51 12.37 -6.19
N LYS A 118 22.18 12.11 -4.93
CA LYS A 118 23.03 12.50 -3.78
C LYS A 118 24.41 11.85 -3.83
N LYS A 119 24.50 10.59 -4.29
CA LYS A 119 25.76 9.85 -4.42
C LYS A 119 26.52 10.22 -5.69
N ASN A 120 25.82 10.50 -6.78
CA ASN A 120 26.41 10.83 -8.08
C ASN A 120 25.58 11.94 -8.78
N PRO A 121 25.94 13.23 -8.60
CA PRO A 121 25.16 14.35 -9.12
C PRO A 121 25.45 14.62 -10.60
N SER A 122 25.12 13.66 -11.47
CA SER A 122 25.17 13.79 -12.93
C SER A 122 23.89 14.38 -13.51
N GLU A 123 23.94 14.93 -14.73
CA GLU A 123 22.74 15.39 -15.47
C GLU A 123 21.73 14.27 -15.70
N GLU A 124 22.20 13.04 -15.94
CA GLU A 124 21.33 11.87 -16.05
C GLU A 124 20.57 11.62 -14.73
N ASN A 125 21.28 11.64 -13.60
CA ASN A 125 20.66 11.42 -12.29
C ASN A 125 19.75 12.61 -11.88
N LYS A 126 20.07 13.83 -12.32
CA LYS A 126 19.19 14.99 -12.17
C LYS A 126 17.85 14.76 -12.88
N LYS A 127 17.89 14.34 -14.14
CA LYS A 127 16.68 13.98 -14.91
C LYS A 127 15.86 12.88 -14.23
N ARG A 128 16.50 11.87 -13.63
CA ARG A 128 15.81 10.83 -12.84
C ARG A 128 15.03 11.42 -11.65
N VAL A 129 15.62 12.38 -10.94
CA VAL A 129 14.94 13.09 -9.84
C VAL A 129 13.78 13.93 -10.37
N GLU A 130 13.95 14.65 -11.47
CA GLU A 130 12.90 15.46 -12.11
C GLU A 130 11.71 14.60 -12.56
N THR A 131 11.96 13.46 -13.20
CA THR A 131 10.91 12.49 -13.55
C THR A 131 10.19 11.97 -12.31
N ALA A 132 10.93 11.58 -11.27
CA ALA A 132 10.32 11.08 -10.04
C ALA A 132 9.52 12.17 -9.31
N LEU A 133 9.98 13.43 -9.33
CA LEU A 133 9.25 14.58 -8.80
C LEU A 133 7.94 14.81 -9.56
N ASN A 134 7.95 14.74 -10.89
CA ASN A 134 6.73 14.84 -11.69
C ASN A 134 5.74 13.70 -11.37
N ASN A 135 6.22 12.49 -11.12
CA ASN A 135 5.37 11.37 -10.70
C ASN A 135 4.67 11.62 -9.35
N LEU A 136 5.17 12.53 -8.52
CA LEU A 136 4.54 12.90 -7.25
C LEU A 136 3.31 13.82 -7.41
N LYS A 137 3.01 14.30 -8.62
CA LYS A 137 1.77 15.04 -8.94
C LYS A 137 0.56 14.08 -9.01
N TYR A 138 0.32 13.39 -7.91
CA TYR A 138 -0.68 12.34 -7.73
C TYR A 138 -1.21 12.39 -6.29
N PRO A 139 -2.46 12.01 -5.97
CA PRO A 139 -3.52 11.65 -6.92
C PRO A 139 -4.00 12.85 -7.74
N GLU A 140 -4.44 12.59 -8.97
CA GLU A 140 -4.98 13.63 -9.86
C GLU A 140 -6.31 14.17 -9.31
N GLY A 141 -6.56 15.47 -9.47
CA GLY A 141 -7.75 16.14 -8.94
C GLY A 141 -7.82 16.25 -7.41
N ALA A 142 -6.77 15.85 -6.71
CA ALA A 142 -6.67 16.00 -5.27
C ALA A 142 -6.30 17.44 -4.87
N LYS A 143 -6.65 17.82 -3.64
CA LYS A 143 -6.31 19.12 -3.07
C LYS A 143 -4.83 19.23 -2.73
N LEU A 144 -4.24 18.14 -2.26
CA LEU A 144 -2.81 17.97 -2.00
C LEU A 144 -2.33 16.70 -2.71
N THR A 145 -1.06 16.72 -3.09
CA THR A 145 -0.41 15.65 -3.84
C THR A 145 0.65 14.92 -3.00
N LEU A 146 1.22 13.85 -3.54
CA LEU A 146 2.40 13.21 -2.96
C LEU A 146 3.59 14.17 -2.93
N GLU A 147 3.63 15.15 -3.83
CA GLU A 147 4.64 16.20 -3.80
C GLU A 147 4.51 17.02 -2.51
N ASP A 148 3.28 17.38 -2.14
CA ASP A 148 2.99 18.08 -0.87
C ASP A 148 3.31 17.19 0.33
N TYR A 149 3.00 15.90 0.27
CA TYR A 149 3.36 14.95 1.33
C TYR A 149 4.88 14.89 1.52
N VAL A 150 5.63 14.68 0.43
CA VAL A 150 7.09 14.65 0.47
C VAL A 150 7.65 15.99 0.93
N LYS A 151 7.07 17.11 0.48
CA LYS A 151 7.49 18.47 0.85
C LYS A 151 7.21 18.81 2.31
N ASN A 152 6.15 18.30 2.92
CA ASN A 152 5.77 18.69 4.29
C ASN A 152 6.24 17.68 5.35
N CYS A 153 6.44 16.43 4.96
CA CYS A 153 6.54 15.32 5.92
C CYS A 153 7.88 14.60 5.85
N ASN A 154 8.63 14.77 4.76
CA ASN A 154 9.91 14.13 4.61
C ASN A 154 11.07 15.07 5.01
N PRO A 155 11.86 14.74 6.05
CA PRO A 155 13.03 15.55 6.44
C PRO A 155 14.11 15.65 5.35
N TYR A 156 14.10 14.80 4.31
CA TYR A 156 15.03 14.92 3.17
C TYR A 156 14.94 16.29 2.45
N LYS A 157 13.84 17.05 2.62
CA LYS A 157 13.67 18.40 2.06
C LYS A 157 14.72 19.40 2.56
N LYS A 158 15.19 19.31 3.81
CA LYS A 158 16.26 20.22 4.29
C LYS A 158 17.57 20.08 3.49
N TYR A 159 17.79 18.94 2.85
CA TYR A 159 19.03 18.65 2.11
C TYR A 159 18.92 18.83 0.59
N LEU A 160 17.80 18.44 -0.04
CA LEU A 160 17.68 18.49 -1.49
C LEU A 160 17.35 19.88 -2.03
N GLN A 161 16.40 20.59 -1.42
CA GLN A 161 15.96 21.89 -1.90
C GLN A 161 17.15 22.88 -1.92
N LYS A 162 17.95 22.88 -0.84
CA LYS A 162 19.23 23.62 -0.78
C LYS A 162 20.22 23.23 -1.88
N ARG A 163 20.28 21.98 -2.32
CA ARG A 163 21.30 21.54 -3.31
C ARG A 163 20.89 21.74 -4.76
N VAL A 164 19.60 21.63 -5.07
CA VAL A 164 19.09 21.91 -6.42
C VAL A 164 19.08 23.43 -6.66
N GLU A 165 18.65 24.22 -5.68
CA GLU A 165 18.62 25.69 -5.80
C GLU A 165 20.02 26.33 -5.74
N GLN A 166 21.01 25.73 -5.06
CA GLN A 166 22.40 26.24 -5.05
C GLN A 166 23.18 26.01 -6.35
N LYS A 167 22.64 25.23 -7.30
CA LYS A 167 23.29 24.94 -8.59
C LYS A 167 22.59 25.60 -9.79
N ALA A 168 21.55 26.38 -9.56
CA ALA A 168 20.97 27.30 -10.55
C ALA A 168 21.59 28.69 -10.36
#